data_AF-A0A948ND31-F1
#
_entry.id   AF-A0A948ND31-F1
#
_cell.length_a   1.000
_cell.length_b   1.000
_cell.length_c   1.000
_cell.angle_alpha   90.00
_cell.angle_beta   90.00
_cell.angle_gamma   90.00
#
_symmetry.space_group_name_H-M   'P 1'
#
loop_
_entity.id
_entity.type
_entity.pdbx_description
1 polymer ?
#
loop_
_entity_poly.entity_id
_entity_poly.type
_entity_poly.pdbx_seq_one_letter_code
_entity_poly.pdbx_strand_id
1 'polypeptide(L)' 'GKYFSVAGGAGRWKFWGTVYRNISKGTREQWREAMGIDWMLRSELTQAIPPAYTEYIGKKLMAAIEKAGD' A
#
# COMPACT_ATOMS: atom_id res chain seq x y z
N GLY A 1 -17.71 -0.64 -8.82
CA GLY A 1 -16.58 0.21 -9.28
C GLY A 1 -15.54 -0.65 -9.95
N LYS A 2 -14.64 -0.06 -10.76
CA LYS A 2 -13.52 -0.78 -11.38
C LYS A 2 -12.41 -0.97 -10.35
N TYR A 3 -12.01 -2.21 -10.09
CA TYR A 3 -10.93 -2.53 -9.14
C TYR A 3 -9.57 -2.61 -9.85
N PHE A 4 -8.52 -2.19 -9.15
CA PHE A 4 -7.14 -2.27 -9.61
C PHE A 4 -6.21 -2.66 -8.46
N SER A 5 -5.08 -3.28 -8.78
CA SER A 5 -4.02 -3.54 -7.81
C SER A 5 -3.25 -2.26 -7.50
N VAL A 6 -2.82 -2.08 -6.26
CA VAL A 6 -1.89 -1.02 -5.81
C VAL A 6 -0.61 -1.70 -5.36
N ALA A 7 0.55 -1.13 -5.70
CA ALA A 7 1.88 -1.65 -5.31
C ALA A 7 2.10 -3.15 -5.62
N GLY A 8 1.42 -3.69 -6.63
CA GLY A 8 1.41 -5.14 -6.91
C GLY A 8 1.32 -5.48 -8.40
N GLY A 9 1.63 -6.73 -8.72
CA GLY A 9 1.43 -7.28 -10.05
C GLY A 9 -0.04 -7.58 -10.28
N ALA A 10 -0.61 -7.09 -11.39
CA ALA A 10 -1.88 -7.59 -11.88
C ALA A 10 -1.70 -8.66 -12.95
N GLY A 11 -2.65 -9.58 -12.94
CA GLY A 11 -2.61 -10.82 -13.66
C GLY A 11 -3.48 -11.87 -12.97
N ARG A 12 -3.27 -13.12 -13.36
CA ARG A 12 -4.00 -14.27 -12.82
C ARG A 12 -3.41 -14.66 -11.46
N TRP A 13 -4.03 -14.20 -10.38
CA TRP A 13 -3.74 -14.70 -9.03
C TRP A 13 -4.49 -16.01 -8.82
N LYS A 14 -3.75 -17.10 -8.55
CA LYS A 14 -4.32 -18.39 -8.16
C LYS A 14 -4.14 -18.56 -6.64
N PHE A 15 -5.21 -18.38 -5.88
CA PHE A 15 -5.22 -18.66 -4.45
C PHE A 15 -6.46 -19.51 -4.13
N TRP A 16 -6.25 -20.67 -3.48
CA TRP A 16 -7.27 -21.64 -3.03
C TRP A 16 -8.53 -21.72 -3.89
N GLY A 17 -8.42 -22.38 -5.05
CA GLY A 17 -9.57 -22.70 -5.91
C GLY A 17 -10.24 -21.51 -6.61
N THR A 18 -9.89 -20.26 -6.28
CA THR A 18 -10.53 -19.05 -6.81
C THR A 18 -9.60 -18.33 -7.77
N VAL A 19 -10.04 -18.14 -9.02
CA VAL A 19 -9.31 -17.40 -10.05
C VAL A 19 -9.87 -15.99 -10.16
N TYR A 20 -9.12 -15.00 -9.64
CA TYR A 20 -9.42 -13.60 -9.90
C TYR A 20 -8.96 -13.25 -11.33
N ARG A 21 -9.91 -13.00 -12.23
CA ARG A 21 -9.65 -12.58 -13.61
C ARG A 21 -9.83 -11.05 -13.73
N ASN A 22 -9.09 -10.43 -14.64
CA ASN A 22 -9.27 -9.03 -15.07
C ASN A 22 -9.05 -7.92 -14.02
N ILE A 23 -8.26 -8.15 -12.97
CA ILE A 23 -7.76 -7.04 -12.15
C ILE A 23 -6.72 -6.27 -12.98
N SER A 24 -6.91 -4.96 -13.13
CA SER A 24 -5.94 -4.13 -13.85
C SER A 24 -4.74 -3.76 -12.95
N LYS A 25 -3.56 -3.54 -13.54
CA LYS A 25 -2.33 -3.17 -12.81
C LYS A 25 -2.42 -1.83 -12.06
N GLY A 26 -3.45 -1.03 -12.32
CA GLY A 26 -3.50 0.37 -11.91
C GLY A 26 -2.47 1.21 -12.67
N THR A 27 -2.78 2.47 -12.89
CA THR A 27 -1.83 3.47 -13.40
C THR A 27 -0.95 3.98 -12.26
N ARG A 28 0.15 4.68 -12.60
CA ARG A 28 1.01 5.32 -11.60
C ARG A 28 0.20 6.34 -10.80
N GLU A 29 -0.64 7.11 -11.47
CA GLU A 29 -1.47 8.17 -10.91
C GLU A 29 -2.48 7.57 -9.91
N GLN A 30 -3.11 6.45 -10.27
CA GLN A 30 -3.99 5.71 -9.36
C GLN A 30 -3.25 5.17 -8.13
N TRP A 31 -1.99 4.75 -8.26
CA TRP A 31 -1.20 4.30 -7.12
C TRP A 31 -0.81 5.45 -6.21
N ARG A 32 -0.41 6.59 -6.80
CA ARG A 32 -0.09 7.82 -6.07
C ARG A 32 -1.28 8.30 -5.26
N GLU A 33 -2.46 8.34 -5.88
CA GLU A 33 -3.72 8.70 -5.22
C GLU A 33 -4.08 7.70 -4.11
N ALA A 34 -4.06 6.39 -4.42
CA ALA A 34 -4.41 5.36 -3.45
C ALA A 34 -3.45 5.30 -2.25
N MET A 35 -2.17 5.59 -2.46
CA MET A 35 -1.15 5.59 -1.40
C MET A 35 -0.99 6.96 -0.72
N GLY A 36 -1.55 8.04 -1.26
CA GLY A 36 -1.34 9.40 -0.76
C GLY A 36 0.09 9.92 -0.94
N ILE A 37 0.78 9.52 -2.01
CA ILE A 37 2.16 9.91 -2.32
C ILE A 37 2.21 10.35 -3.80
N ASP A 38 2.23 11.64 -4.08
CA ASP A 38 2.08 12.21 -5.43
C ASP A 38 3.39 12.34 -6.22
N TRP A 39 4.54 12.29 -5.55
CA TRP A 39 5.84 12.58 -6.15
C TRP A 39 6.62 11.34 -6.62
N MET A 40 6.40 10.17 -6.01
CA MET A 40 7.19 8.95 -6.27
C MET A 40 6.92 8.28 -7.61
N LEU A 41 7.94 7.63 -8.18
CA LEU A 41 7.81 6.71 -9.31
C LEU A 41 7.14 5.39 -8.88
N ARG A 42 6.65 4.61 -9.85
CA ARG A 42 5.94 3.36 -9.57
C ARG A 42 6.79 2.31 -8.85
N SER A 43 8.08 2.24 -9.19
CA SER A 43 9.06 1.37 -8.53
C SER A 43 9.27 1.75 -7.07
N GLU A 44 9.32 3.05 -6.77
CA GLU A 44 9.50 3.60 -5.43
C GLU A 44 8.25 3.37 -4.58
N LEU A 45 7.06 3.63 -5.14
CA LEU A 45 5.77 3.34 -4.51
C LEU A 45 5.62 1.85 -4.13
N THR A 46 6.20 0.94 -4.90
CA THR A 46 6.15 -0.51 -4.59
C THR A 46 6.90 -0.86 -3.30
N GLN A 47 7.88 -0.06 -2.92
CA GLN A 47 8.71 -0.26 -1.72
C GLN A 47 8.30 0.67 -0.56
N ALA A 48 7.38 1.61 -0.81
CA ALA A 48 7.01 2.62 0.17
C ALA A 48 5.92 2.12 1.13
N ILE A 49 6.02 2.54 2.39
CA ILE A 49 4.94 2.43 3.37
C ILE A 49 4.04 3.68 3.21
N PRO A 50 2.71 3.54 3.03
CA PRO A 50 1.82 4.69 2.93
C PRO A 50 1.89 5.62 4.16
N PRO A 51 1.79 6.95 4.01
CA PRO A 51 1.93 7.90 5.12
C PRO A 51 0.95 7.65 6.27
N ALA A 52 -0.31 7.31 5.95
CA ALA A 52 -1.32 7.00 6.96
C ALA A 52 -0.93 5.79 7.83
N TYR A 53 -0.28 4.78 7.24
CA TYR A 53 0.16 3.61 7.99
C TYR A 53 1.45 3.90 8.78
N THR A 54 2.35 4.73 8.23
CA THR A 54 3.51 5.25 8.95
C THR A 54 3.08 6.03 10.20
N GLU A 55 2.08 6.92 10.10
CA GLU A 55 1.54 7.65 11.25
C GLU A 55 0.95 6.71 12.31
N TYR A 56 0.18 5.70 11.87
CA TYR A 56 -0.39 4.71 12.77
C TYR A 56 0.68 3.98 13.60
N ILE A 57 1.74 3.48 12.94
CA ILE A 57 2.84 2.81 13.64
C ILE A 57 3.63 3.79 14.50
N GLY A 58 3.87 5.01 14.00
CA GLY A 58 4.58 6.06 14.73
C GLY A 58 3.93 6.39 16.07
N LYS A 59 2.59 6.53 16.11
CA LYS A 59 1.84 6.74 17.36
C LYS A 59 2.05 5.61 18.36
N LYS A 60 2.11 4.36 17.90
CA LYS A 60 2.37 3.19 18.77
C LYS A 60 3.79 3.18 19.30
N LEU A 61 4.76 3.56 18.46
CA LEU A 61 6.16 3.69 18.86
C LEU A 61 6.33 4.75 19.95
N MET A 62 5.73 5.94 19.78
CA MET A 62 5.81 7.02 20.77
C MET A 62 5.27 6.58 22.12
N ALA A 63 4.08 5.98 22.16
CA ALA A 63 3.49 5.46 23.40
C ALA A 63 4.36 4.37 24.07
N ALA A 64 5.05 3.54 23.27
CA ALA A 64 5.96 2.52 23.81
C ALA A 64 7.23 3.12 24.41
N ILE A 65 7.78 4.17 23.79
CA ILE A 65 8.95 4.90 24.29
C ILE A 65 8.60 5.64 25.59
N GLU A 66 7.45 6.31 25.64
CA GLU A 66 6.97 6.99 26.85
C GLU A 66 6.87 6.01 28.03
N LYS A 67 6.22 4.86 27.82
CA LYS A 67 6.08 3.82 28.86
C LYS A 67 7.42 3.25 29.34
N ALA A 68 8.45 3.21 28.50
CA ALA A 68 9.76 2.67 28.86
C ALA A 68 10.63 3.67 29.63
N GLY A 69 10.27 4.95 29.62
CA GLY A 69 10.97 6.01 30.35
C GLY A 69 10.46 6.24 31.78
N ASP A 70 9.31 5.65 32.12
CA ASP A 70 8.74 5.58 33.48
C ASP A 70 9.31 4.39 34.28
#